data_AF-A0A7V7RLQ7-F1
#
_entry.id   AF-A0A7V7RLQ7-F1
#
_cell.length_a   1.000
_cell.length_b   1.000
_cell.length_c   1.000
_cell.angle_alpha   90.00
_cell.angle_beta   90.00
_cell.angle_gamma   90.00
#
_symmetry.space_group_name_H-M   'P 1'
#
loop_
_entity.id
_entity.type
_entity.pdbx_description
1 polymer ?
#
loop_
_entity_poly.entity_id
_entity_poly.type
_entity_poly.pdbx_seq_one_letter_code
_entity_poly.pdbx_strand_id
1 'polypeptide(L)'
;MLKKRQLIISFIMMLTLFSAGCAGASDYEIDLPGNYSVIRSSAHDVKISPKIGENGWGPEVVPAEVVEVGWNEKYIIAKQQQGAKNENFWIIEIETENVIGPLNNENFTNKQAEYGIEDISLKKVQELEKAY
;
A
#
# COMPACT_ATOMS: atom_id res chain seq x y z
N MET A 1 42.91 -34.85 -11.15
CA MET A 1 41.67 -35.65 -11.26
C MET A 1 40.81 -35.40 -10.03
N LEU A 2 39.90 -34.42 -10.06
CA LEU A 2 38.92 -34.26 -8.98
C LEU A 2 38.06 -35.53 -8.94
N LYS A 3 38.04 -36.21 -7.79
CA LYS A 3 37.23 -37.42 -7.61
C LYS A 3 35.77 -37.03 -7.83
N LYS A 4 35.04 -37.75 -8.69
CA LYS A 4 33.64 -37.46 -9.05
C LYS A 4 32.74 -37.11 -7.85
N ARG A 5 33.00 -37.69 -6.66
CA ARG A 5 32.36 -37.33 -5.37
C ARG A 5 32.59 -35.89 -4.90
N GLN A 6 33.78 -35.31 -5.08
CA GLN A 6 34.05 -33.92 -4.67
C GLN A 6 33.40 -32.91 -5.61
N LEU A 7 33.24 -33.25 -6.89
CA LEU A 7 32.54 -32.42 -7.87
C LEU A 7 31.03 -32.38 -7.61
N ILE A 8 30.45 -33.52 -7.17
CA ILE A 8 29.04 -33.61 -6.74
C ILE A 8 28.77 -32.80 -5.46
N ILE A 9 29.66 -32.88 -4.47
CA ILE A 9 29.51 -32.13 -3.20
C ILE A 9 29.63 -30.62 -3.45
N SER A 10 30.56 -30.20 -4.31
CA SER A 10 30.70 -28.79 -4.69
C SER A 10 29.49 -28.25 -5.46
N PHE A 11 28.85 -29.09 -6.28
CA PHE A 11 27.65 -28.71 -7.02
C PHE A 11 26.42 -28.57 -6.11
N ILE A 12 26.27 -29.45 -5.11
CA ILE A 12 25.19 -29.39 -4.11
C ILE A 12 25.35 -28.15 -3.20
N MET A 13 26.58 -27.81 -2.82
CA MET A 13 26.86 -26.63 -1.97
C MET A 13 26.62 -25.29 -2.69
N MET A 14 26.78 -25.25 -4.02
CA MET A 14 26.49 -24.07 -4.84
C MET A 14 24.99 -23.89 -5.10
N LEU A 15 24.21 -24.99 -5.12
CA LEU A 15 22.75 -24.95 -5.25
C LEU A 15 22.03 -24.42 -4.00
N THR A 16 22.58 -24.65 -2.80
CA THR A 16 21.97 -24.17 -1.53
C THR A 16 22.13 -22.67 -1.28
N LEU A 17 22.95 -21.97 -2.08
CA LEU A 17 23.15 -20.52 -1.97
C LEU A 17 22.11 -19.71 -2.77
N PHE A 18 21.32 -20.34 -3.64
CA PHE A 18 20.34 -19.65 -4.50
C PHE A 18 18.92 -19.56 -3.93
N SER A 19 18.64 -20.18 -2.78
CA SER A 19 17.29 -20.29 -2.22
C SER A 19 16.97 -19.33 -1.06
N ALA A 20 17.85 -18.35 -0.77
CA ALA A 20 17.56 -17.26 0.17
C ALA A 20 17.14 -15.97 -0.56
N GLY A 21 16.27 -16.09 -1.57
CA GLY A 21 15.51 -14.94 -2.05
C GLY A 21 14.40 -14.65 -1.06
N CYS A 22 14.47 -13.53 -0.33
CA CYS A 22 13.31 -13.01 0.37
C CYS A 22 12.27 -12.72 -0.73
N ALA A 23 11.16 -13.45 -0.79
CA ALA A 23 10.08 -13.13 -1.70
C ALA A 23 9.57 -11.74 -1.31
N GLY A 24 10.02 -10.71 -2.03
CA GLY A 24 9.39 -9.39 -1.97
C GLY A 24 7.95 -9.59 -2.39
N ALA A 25 6.99 -9.08 -1.60
CA ALA A 25 5.58 -9.17 -1.98
C ALA A 25 5.40 -8.69 -3.43
N SER A 26 4.53 -9.38 -4.18
CA SER A 26 4.24 -9.09 -5.58
C SER A 26 3.52 -7.75 -5.72
N ASP A 27 3.63 -7.13 -6.89
CA ASP A 27 2.80 -5.98 -7.23
C ASP A 27 1.33 -6.38 -7.10
N TYR A 28 0.51 -5.47 -6.55
CA TYR A 28 -0.91 -5.67 -6.40
C TYR A 28 -1.67 -4.36 -6.50
N GLU A 29 -2.98 -4.51 -6.71
CA GLU A 29 -3.95 -3.44 -6.76
C GLU A 29 -5.15 -3.80 -5.87
N ILE A 30 -5.69 -2.81 -5.17
CA ILE A 30 -6.94 -2.93 -4.41
C ILE A 30 -7.88 -1.82 -4.87
N ASP A 31 -9.05 -2.22 -5.35
CA ASP A 31 -10.09 -1.31 -5.80
C ASP A 31 -10.73 -0.57 -4.62
N LEU A 32 -10.83 0.74 -4.76
CA LEU A 32 -11.53 1.62 -3.82
C LEU A 32 -12.75 2.25 -4.52
N PRO A 33 -13.74 2.74 -3.75
CA PRO A 33 -14.85 3.51 -4.30
C PRO A 33 -14.37 4.73 -5.10
N GLY A 34 -15.24 5.29 -5.95
CA GLY A 34 -14.92 6.54 -6.66
C GLY A 34 -13.83 6.40 -7.74
N ASN A 35 -13.63 5.20 -8.28
CA ASN A 35 -12.56 4.88 -9.24
C ASN A 35 -11.15 5.14 -8.69
N TYR A 36 -10.93 5.04 -7.38
CA TYR A 36 -9.59 5.06 -6.80
C TYR A 36 -9.04 3.66 -6.61
N SER A 37 -7.72 3.55 -6.45
CA SER A 37 -7.08 2.28 -6.13
C SER A 37 -5.85 2.46 -5.28
N VAL A 38 -5.62 1.50 -4.38
CA VAL A 38 -4.31 1.33 -3.76
C VAL A 38 -3.45 0.54 -4.71
N ILE A 39 -2.27 1.07 -5.02
CA ILE A 39 -1.34 0.45 -5.96
C ILE A 39 -0.04 0.19 -5.22
N ARG A 40 0.44 -1.04 -5.28
CA ARG A 40 1.75 -1.41 -4.76
C ARG A 40 2.67 -1.86 -5.90
N SER A 41 3.82 -1.20 -6.02
CA SER A 41 4.94 -1.65 -6.88
C SER A 41 6.18 -2.09 -6.09
N SER A 42 6.24 -1.78 -4.79
CA SER A 42 7.30 -2.23 -3.90
C SER A 42 6.89 -2.12 -2.44
N ALA A 43 7.74 -2.57 -1.51
CA ALA A 43 7.48 -2.42 -0.08
C ALA A 43 7.33 -0.95 0.37
N HIS A 44 7.98 -0.01 -0.33
CA HIS A 44 7.95 1.42 -0.03
C HIS A 44 7.12 2.23 -1.04
N ASP A 45 6.64 1.62 -2.12
CA ASP A 45 5.78 2.28 -3.11
C ASP A 45 4.38 1.64 -3.05
N VAL A 46 3.64 2.06 -2.02
CA VAL A 46 2.20 1.82 -1.83
C VAL A 46 1.51 3.17 -1.82
N LYS A 47 0.70 3.47 -2.83
CA LYS A 47 0.09 4.80 -3.06
C LYS A 47 -1.39 4.69 -3.42
N ILE A 48 -2.09 5.82 -3.42
CA ILE A 48 -3.48 5.89 -3.94
C ILE A 48 -3.51 6.79 -5.17
N SER A 49 -4.17 6.33 -6.23
CA SER A 49 -4.34 7.09 -7.47
C SER A 49 -5.71 6.78 -8.10
N PRO A 50 -6.29 7.71 -8.87
CA PRO A 50 -7.49 7.43 -9.65
C PRO A 50 -7.17 6.50 -10.82
N LYS A 51 -8.09 5.61 -11.16
CA LYS A 51 -8.07 4.78 -12.37
C LYS A 51 -8.47 5.63 -13.58
N ILE A 52 -7.65 5.61 -14.63
CA ILE A 52 -7.92 6.29 -15.91
C ILE A 52 -8.33 5.28 -17.00
N GLY A 53 -8.24 3.97 -16.73
CA GLY A 53 -8.69 2.90 -17.62
C GLY A 53 -8.42 1.53 -17.02
N GLU A 54 -8.48 0.47 -17.82
CA GLU A 54 -8.30 -0.91 -17.33
C GLU A 54 -6.89 -1.20 -16.78
N ASN A 55 -5.85 -0.52 -17.30
CA ASN A 55 -4.46 -0.79 -16.94
C ASN A 55 -3.67 0.50 -16.65
N GLY A 56 -4.35 1.57 -16.24
CA GLY A 56 -3.72 2.89 -16.11
C GLY A 56 -4.27 3.67 -14.94
N TRP A 57 -3.35 4.31 -14.21
CA TRP A 57 -3.65 5.20 -13.10
C TRP A 57 -3.19 6.62 -13.41
N GLY A 58 -3.91 7.58 -12.84
CA GLY A 58 -3.55 8.98 -12.88
C GLY A 58 -2.43 9.34 -11.92
N PRO A 59 -2.19 10.65 -11.75
CA PRO A 59 -1.27 11.16 -10.74
C PRO A 59 -1.65 10.63 -9.35
N GLU A 60 -0.64 10.40 -8.52
CA GLU A 60 -0.87 10.01 -7.12
C GLU A 60 -1.60 11.13 -6.37
N VAL A 61 -2.68 10.75 -5.67
CA VAL A 61 -3.44 11.65 -4.80
C VAL A 61 -3.06 11.46 -3.33
N VAL A 62 -2.61 10.26 -2.98
CA VAL A 62 -1.91 9.98 -1.72
C VAL A 62 -0.55 9.39 -2.08
N PRO A 63 0.57 10.05 -1.71
CA PRO A 63 1.89 9.56 -2.04
C PRO A 63 2.23 8.24 -1.36
N ALA A 64 3.36 7.66 -1.77
CA ALA A 64 3.88 6.39 -1.29
C ALA A 64 3.94 6.21 0.25
N GLU A 65 4.09 4.96 0.69
CA GLU A 65 4.08 4.50 2.09
C GLU A 65 2.70 4.58 2.78
N VAL A 66 1.62 4.36 2.02
CA VAL A 66 0.29 4.09 2.57
C VAL A 66 0.30 2.73 3.28
N VAL A 67 -0.04 2.72 4.57
CA VAL A 67 -0.01 1.52 5.42
C VAL A 67 -1.40 1.02 5.80
N GLU A 68 -2.36 1.92 5.94
CA GLU A 68 -3.74 1.58 6.26
C GLU A 68 -4.71 2.42 5.41
N VAL A 69 -5.84 1.83 5.06
CA VAL A 69 -6.90 2.49 4.30
C VAL A 69 -8.26 2.00 4.80
N GLY A 70 -9.26 2.87 4.74
CA GLY A 70 -10.64 2.59 5.08
C GLY A 70 -11.56 3.52 4.29
N TRP A 71 -12.77 3.08 3.99
CA TRP A 71 -13.68 3.88 3.17
C TRP A 71 -15.15 3.60 3.51
N ASN A 72 -16.01 4.52 3.08
CA ASN A 72 -17.45 4.34 2.94
C ASN A 72 -17.91 4.88 1.58
N GLU A 73 -19.20 5.15 1.40
CA GLU A 73 -19.75 5.67 0.15
C GLU A 73 -19.30 7.11 -0.19
N LYS A 74 -18.87 7.89 0.81
CA LYS A 74 -18.55 9.33 0.65
C LYS A 74 -17.06 9.64 0.75
N TYR A 75 -16.33 8.88 1.56
CA TYR A 75 -14.94 9.18 1.88
C TYR A 75 -14.05 7.94 1.78
N ILE A 76 -12.80 8.19 1.37
CA ILE A 76 -11.67 7.29 1.57
C ILE A 76 -10.74 7.97 2.57
N ILE A 77 -10.28 7.22 3.57
CA ILE A 77 -9.28 7.65 4.53
C ILE A 77 -8.05 6.77 4.36
N ALA A 78 -6.87 7.40 4.32
CA ALA A 78 -5.61 6.69 4.29
C ALA A 78 -4.67 7.17 5.40
N LYS A 79 -3.94 6.22 5.97
CA LYS A 79 -2.80 6.46 6.85
C LYS A 79 -1.51 6.19 6.08
N GLN A 80 -0.62 7.16 6.09
CA GLN A 80 0.71 7.11 5.50
C GLN A 80 1.75 7.11 6.62
N GLN A 81 2.78 6.27 6.49
CA GLN A 81 3.86 6.18 7.48
C GLN A 81 5.22 6.45 6.82
N GLN A 82 5.71 7.68 7.00
CA GLN A 82 6.99 8.13 6.47
C GLN A 82 8.11 7.96 7.49
N GLY A 83 8.87 6.87 7.35
CA GLY A 83 9.89 6.49 8.32
C GLY A 83 9.30 6.07 9.68
N ALA A 84 10.11 6.15 10.74
CA ALA A 84 9.75 5.53 12.02
C ALA A 84 8.73 6.30 12.88
N LYS A 85 8.48 7.60 12.59
CA LYS A 85 7.70 8.48 13.48
C LYS A 85 6.79 9.48 12.78
N ASN A 86 6.79 9.56 11.46
CA ASN A 86 5.95 10.53 10.76
C ASN A 86 4.72 9.80 10.23
N GLU A 87 3.61 9.98 10.93
CA GLU A 87 2.31 9.50 10.49
C GLU A 87 1.52 10.67 9.93
N ASN A 88 1.04 10.51 8.71
CA ASN A 88 0.15 11.46 8.05
C ASN A 88 -1.16 10.77 7.70
N PHE A 89 -2.24 11.54 7.72
CA PHE A 89 -3.56 11.10 7.34
C PHE A 89 -4.04 11.88 6.13
N TRP A 90 -4.83 11.21 5.31
CA TRP A 90 -5.40 11.76 4.09
C TRP A 90 -6.88 11.43 4.05
N ILE A 91 -7.69 12.39 3.61
CA ILE A 91 -9.12 12.23 3.38
C ILE A 91 -9.38 12.56 1.91
N ILE A 92 -10.02 11.65 1.19
CA ILE A 92 -10.51 11.86 -0.18
C ILE A 92 -12.03 11.90 -0.09
N GLU A 93 -12.63 13.00 -0.52
CA GLU A 93 -14.07 13.11 -0.72
C GLU A 93 -14.40 12.62 -2.13
N ILE A 94 -15.18 11.53 -2.22
CA ILE A 94 -15.37 10.80 -3.47
C ILE A 94 -16.15 11.62 -4.50
N GLU A 95 -17.22 12.29 -4.08
CA GLU A 95 -18.13 13.01 -4.99
C GLU A 95 -17.47 14.25 -5.62
N THR A 96 -16.66 14.97 -4.84
CA THR A 96 -16.01 16.21 -5.26
C THR A 96 -14.58 16.00 -5.78
N GLU A 97 -14.06 14.78 -5.65
CA GLU A 97 -12.65 14.43 -5.89
C GLU A 97 -11.66 15.28 -5.07
N ASN A 98 -12.12 15.90 -3.99
CA ASN A 98 -11.31 16.76 -3.16
C ASN A 98 -10.41 15.92 -2.23
N VAL A 99 -9.12 16.26 -2.20
CA VAL A 99 -8.11 15.54 -1.43
C VAL A 99 -7.56 16.45 -0.34
N ILE A 100 -7.63 15.99 0.90
CA ILE A 100 -7.23 16.75 2.09
C ILE A 100 -6.11 16.01 2.79
N GLY A 101 -4.92 16.58 2.75
CA GLY A 101 -3.73 16.06 3.43
C GLY A 101 -2.44 16.71 2.93
N PRO A 102 -1.29 16.32 3.50
CA PRO A 102 -1.15 15.44 4.66
C PRO A 102 -1.63 16.12 5.96
N LEU A 103 -2.37 15.39 6.80
CA LEU A 103 -2.82 15.84 8.12
C LEU A 103 -2.05 15.11 9.21
N ASN A 104 -1.71 15.81 10.30
CA ASN A 104 -1.32 15.14 11.54
C ASN A 104 -2.56 14.57 12.25
N ASN A 105 -2.36 13.80 13.31
CA ASN A 105 -3.46 13.16 14.05
C ASN A 105 -4.50 14.18 14.58
N GLU A 106 -4.07 15.32 15.11
CA GLU A 106 -4.98 16.34 15.65
C GLU A 106 -5.87 16.96 14.55
N ASN A 107 -5.26 17.41 13.45
CA ASN A 107 -6.00 18.00 12.33
C ASN A 107 -6.91 16.96 11.66
N PHE A 108 -6.47 15.70 11.60
CA PHE A 108 -7.28 14.61 11.10
C PHE A 108 -8.52 14.38 11.95
N THR A 109 -8.38 14.24 13.27
CA THR A 109 -9.53 14.09 14.19
C THR A 109 -10.48 15.28 14.10
N ASN A 110 -9.96 16.51 14.02
CA ASN A 110 -10.79 17.71 13.86
C ASN A 110 -11.57 17.69 12.54
N LYS A 111 -10.93 17.28 11.43
CA LYS A 111 -11.59 17.16 10.12
C LYS A 111 -12.60 16.03 10.07
N GLN A 112 -12.34 14.89 10.74
CA GLN A 112 -13.33 13.84 10.88
C GLN A 112 -14.59 14.33 11.58
N ALA A 113 -14.44 15.08 12.68
CA ALA A 113 -15.58 15.67 13.38
C ALA A 113 -16.31 16.72 12.53
N GLU A 114 -15.58 17.60 11.83
CA GLU A 114 -16.15 18.62 10.94
C GLU A 114 -17.01 18.00 9.82
N TYR A 115 -16.55 16.89 9.24
CA TYR A 115 -17.24 16.19 8.16
C TYR A 115 -18.21 15.10 8.62
N GLY A 116 -18.32 14.86 9.93
CA GLY A 116 -19.18 13.80 10.50
C GLY A 116 -18.75 12.39 10.10
N ILE A 117 -17.44 12.12 10.05
CA ILE A 117 -16.88 10.83 9.66
C ILE A 117 -16.67 9.96 10.91
N GLU A 118 -17.68 9.18 11.29
CA GLU A 118 -17.65 8.36 12.51
C GLU A 118 -17.48 6.85 12.24
N ASP A 119 -17.79 6.36 11.03
CA ASP A 119 -17.96 4.93 10.72
C ASP A 119 -16.92 4.33 9.76
N ILE A 120 -15.69 4.85 9.73
CA ILE A 120 -14.63 4.31 8.87
C ILE A 120 -13.54 3.66 9.71
N SER A 121 -13.43 2.33 9.60
CA SER A 121 -12.33 1.56 10.19
C SER A 121 -11.17 1.45 9.21
N LEU A 122 -10.00 1.93 9.63
CA LEU A 122 -8.74 1.75 8.91
C LEU A 122 -8.27 0.30 9.03
N LYS A 123 -7.96 -0.33 7.89
CA LYS A 123 -7.39 -1.67 7.81
C LYS A 123 -6.04 -1.61 7.13
N LYS A 124 -5.12 -2.48 7.53
CA LYS A 124 -3.81 -2.59 6.88
C LYS A 124 -3.99 -2.99 5.42
N VAL A 125 -3.26 -2.33 4.53
CA VAL A 125 -3.32 -2.63 3.09
C VAL A 125 -2.99 -4.11 2.82
N GLN A 126 -2.04 -4.68 3.56
CA GLN A 126 -1.64 -6.09 3.43
C GLN A 126 -2.72 -7.08 3.90
N GLU A 127 -3.68 -6.64 4.72
CA GLU A 127 -4.82 -7.48 5.12
C GLU A 127 -5.93 -7.45 4.05
N LEU A 128 -6.07 -6.33 3.34
CA LEU A 128 -7.02 -6.15 2.25
C LEU A 128 -6.61 -6.93 1.00
N GLU A 129 -5.31 -6.96 0.68
CA GLU A 129 -4.76 -7.77 -0.41
C GLU A 129 -5.20 -9.25 -0.29
N LYS A 130 -5.14 -9.82 0.91
CA LYS A 130 -5.43 -11.24 1.16
C LYS A 130 -6.92 -11.59 1.15
N ALA A 131 -7.80 -10.59 1.10
CA ALA A 131 -9.24 -10.79 1.09
C ALA A 131 -9.80 -11.07 -0.31
N TYR A 132 -8.95 -10.97 -1.35
CA TYR A 132 -9.22 -11.30 -2.74
C TYR A 132 -8.39 -12.51 -3.18
#